data_AF-A0A3D4KTR9-F1
#
_entry.id   AF-A0A3D4KTR9-F1
#
_cell.length_a   1.000
_cell.length_b   1.000
_cell.length_c   1.000
_cell.angle_alpha   90.00
_cell.angle_beta   90.00
_cell.angle_gamma   90.00
#
_symmetry.space_group_name_H-M   'P 1'
#
loop_
_entity.id
_entity.type
_entity.pdbx_description
1 polymer ?
#
loop_
_entity_poly.entity_id
_entity_poly.type
_entity_poly.pdbx_seq_one_letter_code
_entity_poly.pdbx_strand_id
1 'polypeptide(L)' 'TITDNGPGFDVEKKKEETEGDEEHPHIGIRNVKERLHRLCGGELEIRSTIGYGTEAIIRIPK' A
#
# COMPACT_ATOMS: atom_id res chain seq x y z
N THR A 1 9.26 6.75 -6.26
CA THR A 1 8.63 5.46 -6.61
C THR A 1 9.58 4.33 -6.28
N ILE A 2 9.05 3.21 -5.81
CA ILE A 2 9.78 1.96 -5.51
C ILE A 2 9.10 0.83 -6.29
N THR A 3 9.86 -0.07 -6.90
CA THR A 3 9.35 -1.19 -7.69
C THR A 3 10.07 -2.49 -7.32
N ASP A 4 9.32 -3.59 -7.26
CA ASP A 4 9.85 -4.95 -7.19
C ASP A 4 9.22 -5.83 -8.27
N ASN A 5 9.90 -6.93 -8.58
CA ASN A 5 9.50 -7.97 -9.52
C ASN A 5 9.16 -9.29 -8.80
N GLY A 6 8.66 -9.20 -7.56
CA GLY A 6 8.22 -10.34 -6.78
C GLY A 6 6.89 -10.94 -7.28
N PRO A 7 6.23 -11.79 -6.49
CA PRO A 7 5.00 -12.45 -6.89
C PRO A 7 3.80 -11.51 -7.03
N GLY A 8 3.85 -10.28 -6.52
CA GLY A 8 2.71 -9.37 -6.49
C GLY A 8 1.53 -9.87 -5.63
N PHE A 9 0.46 -9.08 -5.56
CA PHE A 9 -0.75 -9.42 -4.81
C PHE A 9 -2.00 -8.69 -5.34
N ASP A 10 -3.18 -9.19 -4.97
CA ASP A 10 -4.47 -8.54 -5.29
C ASP A 10 -4.70 -7.33 -4.39
N VAL A 11 -4.77 -6.14 -4.98
CA VAL A 11 -4.95 -4.86 -4.27
C VAL A 11 -6.43 -4.59 -3.93
N GLU A 12 -7.37 -5.14 -4.70
CA GLU A 12 -8.81 -4.85 -4.54
C GLU A 12 -9.45 -5.72 -3.47
N LYS A 13 -9.10 -7.02 -3.40
CA LYS A 13 -9.53 -7.89 -2.29
C LYS A 13 -9.19 -7.33 -0.90
N LYS A 14 -8.10 -6.58 -0.83
CA LYS A 14 -7.56 -6.03 0.43
C LYS A 14 -8.22 -4.75 0.93
N LYS A 15 -9.06 -4.10 0.12
CA LYS A 15 -9.89 -2.96 0.59
C LYS A 15 -11.05 -3.43 1.48
N GLU A 16 -11.47 -4.69 1.34
CA GLU A 16 -12.58 -5.27 2.10
C GLU A 16 -12.10 -5.92 3.42
N GLU A 17 -10.84 -6.40 3.48
CA GLU A 17 -10.23 -7.05 4.64
C GLU A 17 -9.92 -6.10 5.83
N THR A 18 -10.08 -4.79 5.66
CA THR A 18 -9.81 -3.78 6.71
C THR A 18 -10.75 -3.81 7.92
N GLU A 19 -11.84 -4.58 7.88
CA GLU A 19 -12.81 -4.66 8.99
C GLU A 19 -12.87 -6.02 9.70
N GLY A 20 -12.04 -7.01 9.36
CA GLY A 20 -12.16 -8.32 10.02
C GLY A 20 -11.07 -9.37 9.85
N ASP A 21 -10.01 -9.14 9.06
CA ASP A 21 -8.97 -10.16 8.89
C ASP A 21 -7.83 -9.96 9.91
N GLU A 22 -7.94 -10.65 11.06
CA GLU A 22 -6.93 -10.61 12.13
C GLU A 22 -5.60 -11.25 11.74
N GLU A 23 -5.56 -12.09 10.69
CA GLU A 23 -4.36 -12.85 10.34
C GLU A 23 -3.29 -11.99 9.64
N HIS A 24 -3.65 -11.10 8.70
CA HIS A 24 -2.66 -10.34 7.91
C HIS A 24 -2.99 -8.85 7.77
N PRO A 25 -3.13 -8.10 8.88
CA PRO A 25 -3.34 -6.67 8.80
C PRO A 25 -2.09 -6.06 8.17
N HIS A 26 -2.24 -5.41 7.01
CA HIS A 26 -1.16 -4.71 6.30
C HIS A 26 -0.71 -3.44 7.06
N ILE A 27 -0.31 -3.60 8.33
CA ILE A 27 0.03 -2.55 9.30
C ILE A 27 1.11 -1.65 8.73
N GLY A 28 2.11 -2.21 8.04
CA GLY A 28 3.16 -1.42 7.39
C GLY A 28 2.61 -0.40 6.39
N ILE A 29 1.81 -0.84 5.42
CA ILE A 29 1.23 0.05 4.39
C ILE A 29 0.26 1.06 5.02
N ARG A 30 -0.56 0.62 5.98
CA ARG A 30 -1.49 1.50 6.71
C ARG A 30 -0.75 2.59 7.48
N ASN A 31 0.28 2.22 8.22
CA ASN A 31 1.10 3.16 8.99
C ASN A 31 1.78 4.19 8.08
N VAL A 32 2.29 3.76 6.92
CA VAL A 32 2.91 4.69 5.97
C VAL A 32 1.86 5.66 5.39
N LYS A 33 0.68 5.18 4.97
CA LYS A 33 -0.43 6.03 4.51
C LYS A 33 -0.83 7.07 5.55
N GLU A 34 -1.08 6.64 6.79
CA GLU A 34 -1.50 7.52 7.88
C GLU A 34 -0.42 8.55 8.23
N ARG A 35 0.85 8.13 8.28
CA ARG A 35 1.97 9.05 8.56
C ARG A 35 2.16 10.07 7.46
N LEU A 36 2.11 9.66 6.18
CA LEU A 36 2.23 10.60 5.05
C LEU A 36 1.12 11.64 5.10
N HIS A 37 -0.13 11.19 5.28
CA HIS A 37 -1.27 12.10 5.35
C HIS A 37 -1.14 13.09 6.53
N ARG A 38 -0.82 12.60 7.73
CA ARG A 38 -0.75 13.43 8.94
C ARG A 38 0.45 14.36 8.99
N LEU A 39 1.61 13.93 8.52
CA LEU A 39 2.85 14.69 8.71
C LEU A 39 3.09 15.72 7.61
N CYS A 40 2.65 15.45 6.39
CA CYS A 40 2.93 16.32 5.26
C CYS A 40 1.79 16.42 4.23
N GLY A 41 0.60 15.89 4.51
CA GLY A 41 -0.47 15.83 3.51
C GLY A 41 -0.13 14.95 2.31
N GLY A 42 0.81 14.02 2.48
CA GLY A 42 1.26 13.10 1.45
C GLY A 42 0.36 11.88 1.27
N GLU A 43 0.58 11.16 0.18
CA GLU A 43 -0.20 10.01 -0.23
C GLU A 43 0.70 8.83 -0.63
N LEU A 44 0.20 7.60 -0.45
CA LEU A 44 0.80 6.37 -0.95
C LEU A 44 -0.18 5.62 -1.85
N GLU A 45 0.20 5.43 -3.11
CA GLU A 45 -0.48 4.56 -4.07
C GLU A 45 0.31 3.26 -4.23
N ILE A 46 -0.39 2.13 -4.22
CA ILE A 46 0.19 0.80 -4.45
C ILE A 46 -0.46 0.20 -5.69
N ARG A 47 0.36 -0.25 -6.63
CA ARG A 47 -0.05 -1.01 -7.81
C ARG A 47 0.64 -2.35 -7.75
N SER A 48 -0.11 -3.45 -7.70
CA SER A 48 0.48 -4.79 -7.66
C SER A 48 -0.26 -5.69 -8.63
N THR A 49 0.47 -6.61 -9.25
CA THR A 49 -0.10 -7.58 -10.18
C THR A 49 0.54 -8.94 -9.92
N ILE A 50 -0.31 -9.94 -9.66
CA ILE A 50 0.13 -11.30 -9.38
C ILE A 50 0.97 -11.83 -10.55
N GLY A 51 2.19 -12.29 -10.26
CA GLY A 51 3.17 -12.77 -11.23
C GLY A 51 4.08 -11.71 -11.85
N TYR A 52 3.87 -10.41 -11.57
CA TYR A 52 4.62 -9.31 -12.18
C TYR A 52 5.35 -8.42 -11.16
N GLY A 53 4.88 -8.37 -9.91
CA GLY A 53 5.49 -7.60 -8.84
C GLY A 53 4.64 -6.44 -8.35
N THR A 54 5.27 -5.47 -7.68
CA THR A 54 4.58 -4.33 -7.04
C THR A 54 5.32 -3.02 -7.29
N GLU A 55 4.56 -1.95 -7.47
CA GLU A 55 4.99 -0.57 -7.53
C GLU A 55 4.35 0.24 -6.39
N ALA A 56 5.17 0.98 -5.64
CA ALA A 56 4.77 1.88 -4.57
C ALA A 56 5.15 3.32 -4.91
N ILE A 57 4.16 4.20 -4.96
CA ILE A 57 4.30 5.61 -5.34
C ILE A 57 3.94 6.49 -4.14
N ILE A 58 4.93 7.18 -3.58
CA ILE A 58 4.75 8.18 -2.53
C ILE A 58 4.73 9.56 -3.18
N ARG A 59 3.70 10.36 -2.87
CA ARG A 59 3.55 11.76 -3.29
C ARG A 59 3.56 12.65 -2.05
N ILE A 60 4.42 13.66 -2.05
CA ILE A 60 4.52 14.64 -0.95
C ILE A 60 4.25 16.02 -1.57
N PRO A 61 3.31 16.81 -1.03
CA PRO A 61 3.08 18.20 -1.43
C PRO A 61 4.36 19.04 -1.37
N LYS A 62 4.44 20.05 -2.25
CA LYS A 62 5.56 21.00 -2.29
C LYS A 62 5.53 21.99 -1.12
#